data_AF-A0A4P6B977-F1
#
_entry.id   AF-A0A4P6B977-F1
#
_cell.length_a   1.000
_cell.length_b   1.000
_cell.length_c   1.000
_cell.angle_alpha   90.00
_cell.angle_beta   90.00
_cell.angle_gamma   90.00
#
_symmetry.space_group_name_H-M   'P 1'
#
loop_
_entity.id
_entity.type
_entity.pdbx_description
1 polymer ?
#
loop_
_entity_poly.entity_id
_entity_poly.type
_entity_poly.pdbx_seq_one_letter_code
_entity_poly.pdbx_strand_id
1 'polypeptide(L)'
;MLALAALAAVAGLGGGYYAFVAGLGVALPVSLGLFRWQLGAVANLDNLPPQKAFNRFFGRSLMRSSLALALLGLALAGGIEFLFGVFAGLLLQVLVYMGEAILIILGKEG
;
A
#
# COMPACT_ATOMS: atom_id res chain seq x y z
N MET A 1 -1.68 -9.61 -1.41
CA MET A 1 -1.95 -8.34 -2.14
C MET A 1 -2.42 -8.57 -3.57
N LEU A 2 -1.59 -9.18 -4.44
CA LEU A 2 -1.91 -9.33 -5.86
C LEU A 2 -3.19 -10.13 -6.13
N ALA A 3 -3.42 -11.24 -5.40
CA ALA A 3 -4.63 -12.04 -5.55
C ALA A 3 -5.91 -11.25 -5.21
N LEU A 4 -5.91 -10.51 -4.10
CA LEU A 4 -7.04 -9.66 -3.69
C LEU A 4 -7.28 -8.50 -4.67
N ALA A 5 -6.21 -7.89 -5.20
CA ALA A 5 -6.32 -6.84 -6.20
C ALA A 5 -6.83 -7.39 -7.55
N ALA A 6 -6.41 -8.59 -7.95
CA ALA A 6 -6.93 -9.27 -9.13
C ALA A 6 -8.42 -9.60 -8.98
N LEU A 7 -8.85 -10.05 -7.80
CA LEU A 7 -10.25 -10.34 -7.51
C LEU A 7 -11.11 -9.06 -7.58
N ALA A 8 -10.62 -7.95 -7.01
CA ALA A 8 -11.25 -6.64 -7.12
C ALA A 8 -11.29 -6.13 -8.57
N ALA A 9 -10.25 -6.37 -9.36
CA ALA A 9 -10.22 -5.99 -10.78
C ALA A 9 -11.23 -6.79 -11.61
N VAL A 10 -11.32 -8.11 -11.39
CA VAL A 10 -12.28 -8.98 -12.08
C VAL A 10 -13.72 -8.60 -11.72
N ALA A 11 -14.01 -8.35 -10.44
CA ALA A 11 -15.32 -7.87 -10.00
C ALA A 11 -15.67 -6.49 -10.59
N GLY A 12 -14.71 -5.57 -10.59
CA GLY A 12 -14.87 -4.24 -11.17
C GLY A 12 -15.12 -4.27 -12.68
N LEU A 13 -14.37 -5.08 -13.43
CA LEU A 13 -14.57 -5.29 -14.86
C LEU A 13 -15.93 -5.94 -15.16
N GLY A 14 -16.31 -6.97 -14.39
CA GLY A 14 -17.61 -7.64 -14.53
C GLY A 14 -18.80 -6.72 -14.23
N GLY A 15 -18.61 -5.71 -13.38
CA GLY A 15 -19.61 -4.68 -13.07
C GLY A 15 -19.58 -3.44 -13.97
N GLY A 16 -18.66 -3.35 -14.94
CA GLY A 16 -18.52 -2.18 -15.82
C GLY A 16 -17.80 -0.98 -15.20
N TYR A 17 -17.17 -1.14 -14.04
CA TYR A 17 -16.45 -0.07 -13.33
C TYR A 17 -15.02 0.11 -13.84
N TYR A 18 -14.88 0.47 -15.12
CA TYR A 18 -13.57 0.58 -15.77
C TYR A 18 -12.66 1.64 -15.14
N ALA A 19 -13.22 2.77 -14.70
CA ALA A 19 -12.47 3.84 -14.03
C ALA A 19 -11.93 3.39 -12.67
N PHE A 20 -12.70 2.61 -11.92
CA PHE A 20 -12.25 1.98 -10.67
C PHE A 20 -11.06 1.03 -10.93
N VAL A 21 -11.15 0.18 -11.94
CA VAL A 21 -10.09 -0.77 -12.29
C VAL A 21 -8.83 -0.03 -12.73
N ALA A 22 -8.96 1.07 -13.47
CA ALA A 22 -7.84 1.92 -13.84
C ALA A 22 -7.18 2.55 -12.60
N GLY A 23 -7.96 3.08 -11.66
CA GLY A 23 -7.45 3.62 -10.40
C GLY A 23 -6.73 2.57 -9.57
N LEU A 24 -7.28 1.36 -9.49
CA LEU A 24 -6.66 0.22 -8.81
C LEU A 24 -5.34 -0.16 -9.50
N GLY A 25 -5.31 -0.16 -10.83
CA GLY A 25 -4.13 -0.44 -11.64
C GLY A 25 -3.01 0.59 -11.47
N VAL A 26 -3.33 1.85 -11.20
CA VAL A 26 -2.34 2.91 -10.90
C VAL A 26 -1.82 2.79 -9.46
N ALA A 27 -2.70 2.51 -8.50
CA ALA A 27 -2.31 2.40 -7.09
C ALA A 27 -1.44 1.16 -6.82
N LEU A 28 -1.68 0.04 -7.52
CA LEU A 28 -0.93 -1.21 -7.39
C LEU A 28 0.60 -1.06 -7.50
N PRO A 29 1.16 -0.54 -8.61
CA PRO A 29 2.60 -0.40 -8.78
C PRO A 29 3.19 0.58 -7.76
N VAL A 30 2.47 1.65 -7.39
CA VAL A 30 2.94 2.58 -6.36
C VAL A 30 3.00 1.91 -5.00
N SER A 31 1.95 1.19 -4.61
CA SER A 31 1.89 0.43 -3.37
C SER A 31 3.00 -0.64 -3.32
N LEU A 32 3.27 -1.36 -4.42
CA LEU A 32 4.37 -2.32 -4.49
C LEU A 32 5.75 -1.64 -4.40
N GLY A 33 5.93 -0.50 -5.07
CA GLY A 33 7.16 0.29 -5.00
C GLY A 33 7.44 0.77 -3.58
N LEU A 34 6.42 1.30 -2.90
CA LEU A 34 6.49 1.73 -1.50
C LEU A 34 6.78 0.57 -0.55
N PHE A 35 6.18 -0.61 -0.80
CA PHE A 35 6.44 -1.83 -0.02
C PHE A 35 7.90 -2.26 -0.14
N ARG A 36 8.43 -2.36 -1.37
CA ARG A 36 9.84 -2.70 -1.61
C ARG A 36 10.80 -1.68 -0.99
N TRP A 37 10.45 -0.39 -1.07
CA TRP A 37 11.25 0.68 -0.49
C TRP A 37 11.28 0.62 1.05
N GLN A 38 10.18 0.21 1.70
CA GLN A 38 10.14 -0.04 3.14
C GLN A 38 10.96 -1.28 3.54
N LEU A 39 10.88 -2.38 2.79
CA LEU A 39 11.68 -3.58 3.07
C LEU A 39 13.19 -3.32 2.96
N GLY A 40 13.63 -2.54 1.97
CA GLY A 40 15.04 -2.14 1.85
C GLY A 40 15.55 -1.29 3.01
N ALA A 41 14.66 -0.70 3.81
CA ALA A 41 15.04 0.02 5.02
C ALA A 41 15.33 -0.91 6.20
N VAL A 42 14.69 -2.09 6.26
CA VAL A 42 14.83 -3.05 7.36
C VAL A 42 16.14 -3.83 7.25
N ALA A 43 16.56 -4.17 6.03
CA ALA A 43 17.80 -4.91 5.77
C ALA A 43 19.10 -4.14 6.14
N ASN A 44 19.01 -2.86 6.51
CA ASN A 44 20.15 -1.99 6.80
C ASN A 44 20.17 -1.53 8.28
N LEU A 45 19.42 -2.19 9.17
CA LEU A 45 19.24 -1.77 10.56
C LEU A 45 20.16 -2.46 11.57
N ASP A 46 20.90 -3.51 11.19
CA ASP A 46 21.63 -4.38 12.13
C ASP A 46 22.70 -3.68 12.99
N ASN A 47 23.03 -2.41 12.72
CA ASN A 47 24.03 -1.65 13.50
C ASN A 47 23.64 -0.18 13.78
N LEU A 48 22.35 0.19 13.72
CA LEU A 48 21.90 1.57 13.92
C LEU A 48 21.41 1.84 15.36
N PRO A 49 21.83 2.95 16.01
CA PRO A 49 21.30 3.36 17.31
C PRO A 49 19.76 3.49 17.29
N PRO A 50 19.06 3.14 18.39
CA PRO A 50 17.59 3.09 18.43
C PRO A 50 16.90 4.38 17.96
N GLN A 51 17.45 5.55 18.32
CA GLN A 51 16.93 6.84 17.89
C GLN A 51 17.06 7.07 16.37
N LYS A 52 18.18 6.66 15.76
CA LYS A 52 18.39 6.80 14.31
C LYS A 52 17.52 5.81 13.53
N ALA A 53 17.33 4.59 14.05
CA ALA A 53 16.41 3.61 13.50
C ALA A 53 14.96 4.14 13.50
N PHE A 54 14.51 4.70 14.64
CA PHE A 54 13.19 5.31 14.76
C PHE A 54 13.01 6.48 13.80
N ASN A 55 13.95 7.43 13.75
CA ASN A 55 13.83 8.60 12.88
C ASN A 55 13.80 8.24 11.39
N ARG A 56 14.57 7.21 10.99
CA ARG A 56 14.57 6.68 9.62
C ARG A 56 13.26 5.99 9.27
N PHE A 57 12.70 5.22 10.20
CA PHE A 57 11.40 4.59 10.03
C PHE A 57 10.28 5.65 9.94
N PHE A 58 10.27 6.60 10.87
CA PHE A 58 9.27 7.67 10.95
C PHE A 58 9.30 8.56 9.71
N GLY A 59 10.48 9.00 9.26
CA GLY A 59 10.63 9.80 8.04
C GLY A 59 10.13 9.07 6.78
N ARG A 60 10.41 7.77 6.64
CA ARG A 60 9.88 6.96 5.54
C ARG A 60 8.38 6.74 5.63
N SER A 61 7.83 6.57 6.83
CA SER A 61 6.39 6.48 7.05
C SER A 61 5.69 7.77 6.64
N LEU A 62 6.25 8.92 7.02
CA LEU A 62 5.76 10.24 6.62
C LEU A 62 5.77 10.41 5.10
N MET A 63 6.86 9.99 4.44
CA MET A 63 7.00 10.06 2.98
C MET A 63 6.03 9.12 2.26
N ARG A 64 5.77 7.93 2.82
CA ARG A 64 4.74 7.01 2.31
C ARG A 64 3.36 7.64 2.40
N SER A 65 3.03 8.24 3.53
CA SER A 65 1.74 8.92 3.75
C SER A 65 1.57 10.13 2.83
N SER A 66 2.62 10.93 2.64
CA SER A 66 2.56 12.08 1.72
C SER A 66 2.40 11.64 0.26
N LEU A 67 3.07 10.57 -0.17
CA LEU A 67 2.89 10.00 -1.51
C LEU A 67 1.47 9.43 -1.70
N ALA A 68 0.92 8.74 -0.69
CA ALA A 68 -0.45 8.24 -0.73
C ALA A 68 -1.47 9.38 -0.83
N LEU A 69 -1.29 10.46 -0.07
CA LEU A 69 -2.12 11.66 -0.15
C LEU A 69 -1.99 12.37 -1.50
N ALA A 70 -0.78 12.49 -2.04
CA ALA A 70 -0.57 13.06 -3.36
C ALA A 70 -1.26 12.25 -4.45
N LEU A 71 -1.19 10.91 -4.39
CA LEU A 71 -1.91 10.03 -5.31
C LEU A 71 -3.43 10.18 -5.21
N LEU A 72 -3.97 10.24 -3.99
CA LEU A 72 -5.40 10.49 -3.79
C LEU A 72 -5.82 11.88 -4.31
N GLY A 73 -4.98 12.89 -4.08
CA GLY A 73 -5.18 14.24 -4.61
C GLY A 73 -5.22 14.28 -6.13
N LEU A 74 -4.28 13.59 -6.80
CA LEU A 74 -4.28 13.44 -8.26
C LEU A 74 -5.48 12.63 -8.76
N ALA A 75 -5.91 11.63 -7.99
CA ALA A 75 -7.05 10.78 -8.35
C ALA A 75 -8.40 11.51 -8.34
N LEU A 76 -8.52 12.63 -7.59
CA LEU A 76 -9.71 13.49 -7.66
C LEU A 76 -10.00 13.99 -9.08
N ALA A 77 -8.96 14.25 -9.88
CA ALA A 77 -9.11 14.70 -11.26
C ALA A 77 -9.65 13.59 -12.21
N GLY A 78 -9.49 12.32 -11.83
CA GLY A 78 -9.97 11.16 -12.59
C GLY A 78 -11.43 10.79 -12.31
N GLY A 79 -12.10 11.51 -11.42
CA GLY A 79 -13.49 11.22 -11.01
C GLY A 79 -13.60 10.27 -9.82
N ILE A 80 -14.82 10.15 -9.29
CA ILE A 80 -15.05 9.46 -8.01
C ILE A 80 -14.78 7.95 -8.08
N GLU A 81 -15.11 7.30 -9.20
CA GLU A 81 -14.84 5.88 -9.40
C GLU A 81 -13.33 5.59 -9.44
N PHE A 82 -12.57 6.44 -10.13
CA PHE A 82 -11.10 6.34 -10.19
C PHE A 82 -10.48 6.57 -8.81
N LEU A 83 -10.95 7.56 -8.07
CA LEU A 83 -10.54 7.82 -6.68
C LEU A 83 -10.77 6.60 -5.80
N PHE A 84 -11.96 5.98 -5.87
CA PHE A 84 -12.26 4.76 -5.11
C PHE A 84 -11.35 3.58 -5.53
N GLY A 85 -11.01 3.48 -6.81
CA GLY A 85 -10.02 2.51 -7.30
C GLY A 85 -8.64 2.70 -6.68
N VAL A 86 -8.15 3.94 -6.69
CA VAL A 86 -6.86 4.31 -6.09
C VAL A 86 -6.87 4.05 -4.58
N PHE A 87 -7.93 4.48 -3.91
CA PHE A 87 -8.11 4.27 -2.48
C PHE A 87 -8.14 2.78 -2.11
N ALA A 88 -8.88 1.97 -2.86
CA ALA A 88 -8.93 0.53 -2.66
C ALA A 88 -7.53 -0.10 -2.80
N GLY A 89 -6.74 0.32 -3.79
CA GLY A 89 -5.36 -0.16 -3.97
C GLY A 89 -4.41 0.21 -2.84
N LEU A 90 -4.57 1.40 -2.25
CA LEU A 90 -3.81 1.83 -1.07
C LEU A 90 -4.26 1.06 0.18
N LEU A 91 -5.57 0.86 0.35
CA LEU A 91 -6.15 0.17 1.50
C LEU A 91 -5.79 -1.33 1.51
N LEU A 92 -5.74 -1.95 0.34
CA LEU A 92 -5.25 -3.32 0.15
C LEU A 92 -3.83 -3.49 0.68
N GLN A 93 -2.98 -2.48 0.50
CA GLN A 93 -1.60 -2.50 1.01
C GLN A 93 -1.59 -2.48 2.55
N VAL A 94 -2.45 -1.67 3.17
CA VAL A 94 -2.58 -1.61 4.64
C VAL A 94 -3.08 -2.94 5.19
N LEU A 95 -4.13 -3.52 4.59
CA LEU A 95 -4.68 -4.81 5.00
C LEU A 95 -3.64 -5.93 4.90
N VAL A 96 -2.81 -5.93 3.87
CA VAL A 96 -1.74 -6.92 3.72
C VAL A 96 -0.68 -6.75 4.80
N TYR A 97 -0.25 -5.53 5.10
CA TYR A 97 0.69 -5.28 6.20
C TYR A 97 0.13 -5.70 7.56
N MET A 98 -1.14 -5.38 7.84
CA MET A 98 -1.79 -5.76 9.09
C MET A 98 -2.00 -7.28 9.16
N GLY A 99 -2.37 -7.92 8.06
CA GLY A 99 -2.50 -9.37 7.96
C GLY A 99 -1.18 -10.09 8.25
N GLU A 100 -0.08 -9.65 7.65
CA GLU A 100 1.27 -10.18 7.95
C GLU A 100 1.63 -9.98 9.43
N ALA A 101 1.37 -8.81 10.00
CA ALA A 101 1.63 -8.57 11.42
C ALA A 101 0.82 -9.51 12.34
N ILE A 102 -0.46 -9.74 12.02
CA ILE A 102 -1.34 -10.67 12.75
C ILE A 102 -0.83 -12.11 12.61
N LEU A 103 -0.45 -12.54 11.41
CA LEU A 103 0.13 -13.88 11.17
C LEU A 103 1.44 -14.08 11.93
N ILE A 104 2.28 -13.06 12.04
CA ILE A 104 3.51 -13.12 12.85
C ILE A 104 3.19 -13.23 14.34
N ILE A 105 2.16 -12.54 14.82
CA ILE A 105 1.74 -12.61 16.23
C ILE A 105 1.15 -13.99 16.55
N LEU A 106 0.28 -14.51 15.68
CA LEU A 106 -0.33 -15.84 15.83
C LEU A 106 0.68 -16.98 15.62
N GLY A 107 1.63 -16.81 14.70
CA GLY A 107 2.71 -17.77 14.44
C GLY A 107 3.84 -17.73 15.47
N LYS A 108 3.80 -16.80 16.43
CA LYS A 108 4.69 -16.76 17.60
C LYS A 108 4.16 -17.56 18.80
N GLU A 109 3.12 -18.37 18.60
CA GLU A 109 2.84 -19.53 19.45
C GLU A 109 3.60 -20.75 18.90
N GLY A 110 4.84 -20.91 19.39
CA GLY A 110 5.77 -22.00 19.10
C GLY A 110 7.12 -21.75 19.73
#